data_AF-A0A9D2FN56-F1
#
_entry.id   AF-A0A9D2FN56-F1
#
_cell.length_a   1.000
_cell.length_b   1.000
_cell.length_c   1.000
_cell.angle_alpha   90.00
_cell.angle_beta   90.00
_cell.angle_gamma   90.00
#
_symmetry.space_group_name_H-M   'P 1'
#
loop_
_entity.id
_entity.type
_entity.pdbx_description
1 polymer ?
#
loop_
_entity_poly.entity_id
_entity_poly.type
_entity_poly.pdbx_seq_one_letter_code
_entity_poly.pdbx_strand_id
1 'polypeptide(L)' 'MVTRKEDTPERLAKRRYEEKNKEKRQEKSGNFQTMIPRELLNDINAFLKENRISKVDFIRRAYELMKTEYSGM' A
#
# COMPACT_ATOMS: atom_id res chain seq x y z
N MET A 1 -10.51 -23.03 11.28
CA MET A 1 -10.13 -23.02 9.85
C MET A 1 -11.12 -22.14 9.11
N VAL A 2 -10.66 -21.23 8.23
CA VAL A 2 -11.59 -20.43 7.42
C VAL A 2 -12.22 -21.37 6.39
N THR A 3 -13.52 -21.65 6.52
CA THR A 3 -14.27 -22.45 5.56
C THR A 3 -14.33 -21.71 4.24
N ARG A 4 -13.76 -22.32 3.20
CA ARG A 4 -13.82 -21.75 1.85
C ARG A 4 -15.24 -21.93 1.34
N LYS A 5 -15.76 -20.90 0.66
CA LYS A 5 -17.02 -21.01 -0.09
C LYS A 5 -16.86 -22.05 -1.20
N GLU A 6 -17.98 -22.68 -1.60
CA GLU A 6 -18.01 -23.69 -2.66
C GLU A 6 -17.35 -23.21 -3.96
N ASP A 7 -16.77 -24.14 -4.71
CA ASP A 7 -16.07 -23.78 -5.93
C ASP A 7 -17.05 -23.62 -7.10
N THR A 8 -17.14 -22.38 -7.59
CA THR A 8 -17.76 -22.06 -8.87
C THR A 8 -16.68 -21.97 -9.94
N PRO A 9 -17.00 -22.14 -11.24
CA PRO A 9 -16.04 -21.99 -12.33
C PRO A 9 -15.25 -20.67 -12.28
N GLU A 10 -15.93 -19.58 -11.90
CA GLU A 10 -15.32 -18.25 -11.72
C GLU A 10 -14.29 -18.23 -10.57
N ARG A 11 -14.60 -18.85 -9.42
CA ARG A 11 -13.69 -18.91 -8.26
C ARG A 11 -12.44 -19.71 -8.60
N LEU A 12 -12.58 -20.81 -9.32
CA LEU A 12 -11.46 -21.63 -9.79
C LEU A 12 -10.56 -20.85 -10.76
N ALA A 13 -11.15 -20.09 -11.69
CA ALA A 13 -10.38 -19.24 -12.60
C ALA A 13 -9.59 -18.15 -11.85
N LYS A 14 -10.23 -17.46 -10.89
CA LYS A 14 -9.57 -16.45 -10.04
C LYS A 14 -8.42 -17.03 -9.21
N ARG A 15 -8.59 -18.23 -8.64
CA ARG A 15 -7.52 -18.91 -7.89
C ARG A 15 -6.32 -19.24 -8.77
N ARG A 16 -6.54 -19.86 -9.94
CA ARG A 16 -5.45 -20.16 -10.89
C ARG A 16 -4.71 -18.90 -11.34
N TYR A 17 -5.45 -17.81 -11.57
CA TYR A 17 -4.86 -16.53 -11.92
C TYR A 17 -3.99 -15.98 -10.79
N GLU A 18 -4.51 -15.95 -9.56
CA GLU A 18 -3.74 -15.46 -8.40
C GLU A 18 -2.52 -16.36 -8.11
N GLU A 19 -2.65 -17.68 -8.14
CA GLU A 19 -1.53 -18.61 -7.95
C GLU A 19 -0.39 -18.34 -8.93
N LYS A 20 -0.71 -18.06 -10.20
CA LYS A 20 0.29 -17.75 -11.24
C LYS A 20 0.91 -16.35 -11.11
N ASN A 21 0.18 -15.36 -10.58
CA ASN A 21 0.60 -13.95 -10.61
C ASN A 21 0.99 -13.39 -9.25
N LYS A 22 0.80 -14.15 -8.17
CA LYS A 22 1.07 -13.71 -6.79
C LYS A 22 2.50 -13.23 -6.60
N GLU A 23 3.48 -13.98 -7.08
CA GLU A 23 4.91 -13.65 -6.95
C GLU A 23 5.22 -12.34 -7.69
N LYS A 24 4.83 -12.24 -8.96
CA LYS A 24 4.98 -11.02 -9.76
C LYS A 24 4.35 -9.79 -9.10
N ARG A 25 3.19 -9.96 -8.46
CA ARG A 25 2.50 -8.87 -7.74
C ARG A 25 3.30 -8.44 -6.50
N GLN A 26 3.83 -9.41 -5.75
CA GLN A 26 4.63 -9.17 -4.56
C GLN A 26 5.98 -8.51 -4.88
N GLU A 27 6.63 -8.92 -5.97
CA GLU A 27 7.88 -8.29 -6.45
C GLU A 27 7.67 -6.85 -6.90
N LYS A 28 6.53 -6.58 -7.58
CA LYS A 28 6.28 -5.26 -8.19
C LYS A 28 5.86 -4.20 -7.18
N SER A 29 5.11 -4.57 -6.14
CA SER A 29 4.49 -3.58 -5.25
C SER A 29 4.10 -4.18 -3.89
N GLY A 30 4.27 -3.39 -2.83
CA GLY A 30 3.90 -3.74 -1.45
C GLY A 30 3.11 -2.63 -0.76
N ASN A 31 2.56 -2.95 0.42
CA ASN A 31 1.87 -1.99 1.29
C ASN A 31 2.71 -1.76 2.55
N PHE A 32 2.96 -0.51 2.89
CA PHE A 32 3.64 -0.07 4.11
C PHE A 32 2.60 0.32 5.17
N GLN A 33 1.85 -0.67 5.67
CA GLN A 33 0.71 -0.43 6.57
C GLN A 33 1.14 0.22 7.88
N THR A 34 0.45 1.29 8.30
CA THR A 34 0.63 1.93 9.60
C THR A 34 -0.71 2.46 10.11
N MET A 35 -0.99 2.25 11.40
CA MET A 35 -2.14 2.85 12.06
C MET A 35 -1.73 4.18 12.70
N ILE A 36 -2.46 5.24 12.38
CA ILE A 36 -2.26 6.58 12.93
C ILE A 36 -3.59 7.13 13.48
N PRO A 37 -3.57 8.09 14.42
CA PRO A 37 -4.77 8.75 14.91
C PRO A 37 -5.63 9.32 13.77
N ARG A 38 -6.96 9.27 13.93
CA ARG A 38 -7.91 9.71 12.90
C ARG A 38 -7.76 11.19 12.57
N GLU A 39 -7.47 12.01 13.58
CA GLU A 39 -7.23 13.45 13.43
C GLU A 39 -6.01 13.70 12.52
N LEU A 40 -4.88 13.06 12.81
CA LEU A 40 -3.66 13.15 11.99
C LEU A 40 -3.91 12.66 10.56
N LEU A 41 -4.65 11.56 10.39
CA LEU A 41 -5.01 11.06 9.06
C LEU A 41 -5.84 12.10 8.29
N ASN A 42 -6.80 12.74 8.93
CA ASN A 42 -7.67 13.74 8.29
C ASN A 42 -6.87 14.97 7.87
N ASP A 43 -6.02 15.46 8.76
CA ASP A 43 -5.15 16.62 8.52
C ASP A 43 -4.20 16.39 7.33
N ILE A 44 -3.47 15.25 7.34
CA ILE A 44 -2.59 14.87 6.22
C ILE A 44 -3.40 14.78 4.91
N ASN A 45 -4.57 14.15 4.91
CA ASN A 45 -5.38 14.04 3.69
C ASN A 45 -5.86 15.41 3.17
N ALA A 46 -6.20 16.34 4.08
CA ALA A 46 -6.60 17.70 3.71
C ALA A 46 -5.43 18.45 3.05
N PHE A 47 -4.26 18.44 3.69
CA PHE A 47 -3.03 19.05 3.16
C PHE A 47 -2.68 18.51 1.77
N LEU A 48 -2.69 17.18 1.59
CA LEU A 48 -2.36 16.56 0.31
C LEU A 48 -3.36 16.94 -0.80
N LYS A 49 -4.65 17.02 -0.46
CA LYS A 49 -5.70 17.40 -1.41
C LYS A 49 -5.57 18.85 -1.86
N GLU A 50 -5.35 19.77 -0.92
CA GLU A 50 -5.17 21.20 -1.20
C GLU A 50 -4.00 21.44 -2.15
N ASN A 51 -2.89 20.73 -1.92
CA ASN A 51 -1.65 20.88 -2.68
C ASN A 51 -1.55 19.96 -3.92
N ARG A 52 -2.59 19.16 -4.21
CA ARG A 52 -2.61 18.18 -5.32
C ARG A 52 -1.44 17.18 -5.28
N ILE A 53 -1.06 16.75 -4.08
CA ILE A 53 0.05 15.82 -3.84
C ILE A 53 -0.50 14.40 -3.67
N SER A 54 0.10 13.42 -4.34
CA SER A 54 -0.24 12.01 -4.14
C SER A 54 0.34 11.48 -2.82
N LYS A 55 -0.34 10.53 -2.18
CA LYS A 55 0.19 9.87 -0.96
C LYS A 55 1.54 9.18 -1.23
N VAL A 56 1.72 8.65 -2.44
CA VAL A 56 2.97 8.01 -2.85
C VAL A 56 4.11 9.04 -2.90
N ASP A 57 3.88 10.20 -3.51
CA ASP A 57 4.87 11.27 -3.57
C ASP A 57 5.19 11.84 -2.20
N PHE A 58 4.17 12.01 -1.35
CA PHE A 58 4.35 12.43 0.03
C PHE A 58 5.29 11.50 0.80
N ILE A 59 5.02 10.18 0.78
CA ILE A 59 5.84 9.19 1.47
C ILE A 59 7.25 9.12 0.88
N ARG A 60 7.40 9.17 -0.45
CA ARG A 60 8.72 9.14 -1.10
C ARG A 60 9.57 10.34 -0.70
N ARG A 61 9.01 11.55 -0.74
CA ARG A 61 9.72 12.78 -0.34
C ARG A 61 10.08 12.77 1.15
N ALA A 62 9.16 12.35 2.01
CA ALA A 62 9.42 12.22 3.44
C ALA A 62 10.57 11.23 3.71
N TYR A 63 10.56 10.07 3.04
CA TYR A 63 11.65 9.09 3.14
C TYR A 63 12.99 9.64 2.66
N GLU A 64 13.03 10.35 1.53
CA GLU A 64 14.26 10.96 1.01
C GLU A 64 14.84 12.00 1.98
N LEU A 65 14.00 12.88 2.53
CA LEU A 65 14.41 13.88 3.53
C LEU A 65 15.01 13.21 4.77
N MET A 66 14.29 12.24 5.35
CA MET A 66 14.77 11.49 6.52
C MET A 66 16.08 10.77 6.17
N LYS A 67 16.17 10.10 5.03
CA LYS A 67 17.39 9.40 4.61
C LYS A 67 18.58 10.35 4.53
N THR A 68 18.40 11.56 4.02
CA THR A 68 19.46 12.58 3.97
C THR A 68 19.88 13.04 5.37
N GLU A 69 18.92 13.29 6.28
CA GLU A 69 19.22 13.63 7.68
C GLU A 69 20.04 12.54 8.37
N TYR A 70 19.70 11.27 8.16
CA TYR A 70 20.39 10.13 8.78
C TYR A 70 21.68 9.69 8.07
N SER A 71 21.88 10.02 6.79
CA SER A 71 23.14 9.70 6.07
C SER A 71 24.25 10.75 6.30
N GLY A 72 23.90 11.91 6.85
CA GLY A 72 24.84 12.97 7.24
C GLY A 72 25.27 12.93 8.72
N MET A 73 24.80 11.94 9.48
CA MET A 73 25.30 11.56 10.81
C MET A 73 26.33 10.43 10.67
#